data_AF-A0A7C1TM63-F1
#
_entry.id   AF-A0A7C1TM63-F1
#
_cell.length_a   1.000
_cell.length_b   1.000
_cell.length_c   1.000
_cell.angle_alpha   90.00
_cell.angle_beta   90.00
_cell.angle_gamma   90.00
#
_symmetry.space_group_name_H-M   'P 1'
#
loop_
_entity.id
_entity.type
_entity.pdbx_description
1 polymer ?
#
loop_
_entity_poly.entity_id
_entity_poly.type
_entity_poly.pdbx_seq_one_letter_code
_entity_poly.pdbx_strand_id
1 'polypeptide(L)'
;MWGNPGVQHEKIIDKIAKCLRLSDSGNPNEAAAALRQARRLMEKYRISEADVRLADIQESGIDTGTAYTPPFWMLALANLVAGAFDCRVILARRFGCRPEYRFIGLGQSAEIATYTFRVLLRQLERSRKRFVAALDAVDEERERRGDVFAQAWLFRVARTVRTFAGDPQVAETVAEHIQRRYGEVDEMSATPREAERADFEDILEGIRAADGVSLFHPVRHPHARLLPGIEPA
;
A
#
# COMPACT_ATOMS: atom_id res chain seq x y z
N MET A 1 8.98 22.00 -29.89
CA MET A 1 9.07 20.70 -29.20
C MET A 1 9.58 20.94 -27.78
N TRP A 2 8.74 21.51 -26.91
CA TRP A 2 9.14 21.88 -25.56
C TRP A 2 9.09 20.63 -24.67
N GLY A 3 10.24 20.16 -24.21
CA GLY A 3 10.32 19.06 -23.26
C GLY A 3 9.58 19.44 -21.98
N ASN A 4 8.67 18.57 -21.54
CA ASN A 4 7.87 18.78 -20.34
C ASN A 4 8.81 19.00 -19.11
N PRO A 5 8.78 20.17 -18.44
CA PRO A 5 9.69 20.49 -17.33
C PRO A 5 9.67 19.45 -16.21
N GLY A 6 8.53 18.81 -15.95
CA GLY A 6 8.40 17.74 -14.96
C GLY A 6 9.22 16.49 -15.30
N VAL A 7 9.25 16.10 -16.58
CA VAL A 7 10.01 14.92 -17.07
C VAL A 7 11.52 15.12 -16.93
N GLN A 8 11.99 16.36 -17.02
CA GLN A 8 13.41 16.66 -16.86
C GLN A 8 13.83 16.61 -15.38
N HIS A 9 12.96 17.03 -14.47
CA HIS A 9 13.21 16.98 -13.03
C HIS A 9 13.34 15.53 -12.53
N GLU A 10 12.40 14.66 -12.92
CA GLU A 10 12.38 13.23 -12.57
C GLU A 10 13.65 12.51 -13.07
N LYS A 11 14.07 12.78 -14.31
CA LYS A 11 15.33 12.24 -14.87
C LYS A 11 16.58 12.69 -14.13
N ILE A 12 16.57 13.88 -13.53
CA ILE A 12 17.71 14.38 -12.75
C ILE A 12 17.76 13.65 -11.41
N ILE A 13 16.61 13.50 -10.75
CA ILE A 13 16.48 12.74 -9.51
C ILE A 13 16.93 11.29 -9.71
N ASP A 14 16.50 10.63 -10.80
CA ASP A 14 16.95 9.28 -11.16
C ASP A 14 18.48 9.16 -11.29
N LYS A 15 19.10 10.17 -11.91
CA LYS A 15 20.56 10.21 -12.04
C LYS A 15 21.24 10.38 -10.70
N ILE A 16 20.71 11.24 -9.84
CA ILE A 16 21.21 11.43 -8.47
C ILE A 16 21.11 10.12 -7.70
N ALA A 17 19.94 9.47 -7.70
CA ALA A 17 19.71 8.18 -7.04
C ALA A 17 20.66 7.07 -7.54
N LYS A 18 20.94 7.02 -8.85
CA LYS A 18 21.92 6.09 -9.44
C LYS A 18 23.35 6.39 -8.95
N CYS A 19 23.76 7.65 -8.93
CA CYS A 19 25.08 8.05 -8.43
C CYS A 19 25.23 7.72 -6.94
N LEU A 20 24.20 7.92 -6.13
CA LEU A 20 24.23 7.60 -4.70
C LEU A 20 24.32 6.09 -4.46
N ARG A 21 23.57 5.27 -5.20
CA ARG A 21 23.73 3.81 -5.15
C ARG A 21 25.14 3.36 -5.56
N LEU A 22 25.71 3.97 -6.60
CA LEU A 22 27.08 3.65 -7.04
C LEU A 22 28.13 4.08 -6.00
N SER A 23 27.84 5.13 -5.21
CA SER A 23 28.73 5.57 -4.14
C SER A 23 28.85 4.59 -2.97
N ASP A 24 27.94 3.62 -2.88
CA ASP A 24 27.97 2.54 -1.88
C ASP A 24 28.72 1.29 -2.38
N SER A 25 29.34 1.35 -3.57
CA SER A 25 30.10 0.24 -4.13
C SER A 25 31.47 0.07 -3.46
N GLY A 26 32.02 -1.15 -3.49
CA GLY A 26 33.30 -1.49 -2.85
C GLY A 26 34.54 -0.89 -3.51
N ASN A 27 34.41 -0.06 -4.55
CA ASN A 27 35.54 0.60 -5.23
C ASN A 27 35.68 2.05 -4.74
N PRO A 28 36.68 2.39 -3.90
CA PRO A 28 36.76 3.70 -3.26
C PRO A 28 36.86 4.89 -4.23
N ASN A 29 37.55 4.69 -5.36
CA ASN A 29 37.75 5.75 -6.35
C ASN A 29 36.45 6.07 -7.11
N GLU A 30 35.74 5.02 -7.52
CA GLU A 30 34.45 5.11 -8.20
C GLU A 30 33.36 5.62 -7.26
N ALA A 31 33.36 5.13 -6.02
CA ALA A 31 32.45 5.55 -4.98
C ALA A 31 32.55 7.06 -4.69
N ALA A 32 33.78 7.55 -4.49
CA ALA A 32 34.03 8.97 -4.25
C ALA A 32 33.68 9.85 -5.45
N ALA A 33 33.92 9.37 -6.68
CA ALA A 33 33.53 10.09 -7.89
C ALA A 33 32.00 10.16 -8.04
N ALA A 34 31.30 9.06 -7.78
CA ALA A 34 29.85 8.99 -7.83
C ALA A 34 29.19 9.90 -6.79
N LEU A 35 29.71 9.93 -5.55
CA LEU A 35 29.22 10.81 -4.50
C LEU A 35 29.39 12.29 -4.85
N ARG A 36 30.56 12.68 -5.37
CA ARG A 36 30.81 14.06 -5.83
C ARG A 36 29.84 14.46 -6.95
N GLN A 37 29.57 13.54 -7.88
CA GLN A 37 28.64 13.80 -8.97
C GLN A 37 27.20 13.95 -8.46
N ALA A 38 26.76 13.12 -7.52
CA ALA A 38 25.45 13.25 -6.89
C ALA A 38 25.30 14.62 -6.20
N ARG A 39 26.24 14.99 -5.34
CA ARG A 39 26.24 16.28 -4.63
C ARG A 39 26.19 17.47 -5.59
N ARG A 40 27.01 17.44 -6.64
CA ARG A 40 27.02 18.51 -7.67
C ARG A 40 25.68 18.64 -8.39
N LEU A 41 25.02 17.53 -8.70
CA LEU A 41 23.69 17.55 -9.33
C LEU A 41 22.64 18.07 -8.36
N MET A 42 22.67 17.64 -7.09
CA MET A 42 21.79 18.12 -6.04
C MET A 42 21.90 19.63 -5.85
N GLU A 43 23.12 20.17 -5.71
CA GLU A 43 23.36 21.61 -5.59
C GLU A 43 22.87 22.38 -6.83
N LYS A 44 23.24 21.90 -8.03
CA LYS A 44 22.90 22.56 -9.29
C LYS A 44 21.38 22.69 -9.50
N TYR A 45 20.63 21.66 -9.12
CA TYR A 45 19.19 21.60 -9.35
C TYR A 45 18.36 21.85 -8.08
N ARG A 46 19.02 22.19 -6.95
CA ARG A 46 18.41 22.42 -5.64
C ARG A 46 17.52 21.25 -5.18
N ILE A 47 18.02 20.03 -5.38
CA ILE A 47 17.35 18.79 -5.00
C ILE A 47 17.87 18.39 -3.63
N SER A 48 16.98 18.25 -2.66
CA SER A 48 17.33 17.80 -1.31
C SER A 48 17.46 16.28 -1.24
N GLU A 49 18.11 15.76 -0.20
CA GLU A 49 18.14 14.30 0.04
C GLU A 49 16.73 13.72 0.21
N ALA A 50 15.82 14.48 0.82
CA ALA A 50 14.43 14.07 0.97
C ALA A 50 13.75 13.88 -0.39
N ASP A 51 13.98 14.78 -1.35
CA ASP A 51 13.42 14.66 -2.70
C ASP A 51 13.93 13.40 -3.42
N VAL A 52 15.16 12.99 -3.16
CA VAL A 52 15.73 11.74 -3.70
C VAL A 52 15.11 10.52 -3.03
N ARG A 53 14.93 10.52 -1.70
CA ARG A 53 14.30 9.40 -0.98
C ARG A 53 12.86 9.18 -1.42
N LEU A 54 12.11 10.27 -1.62
CA LEU A 54 10.71 10.23 -2.03
C LEU A 54 10.52 9.81 -3.50
N ALA A 55 11.57 9.91 -4.32
CA ALA A 55 11.52 9.55 -5.74
C ALA A 55 11.19 8.07 -5.99
N ASP A 56 11.66 7.19 -5.10
CA ASP A 56 11.41 5.76 -5.19
C ASP A 56 10.00 5.39 -4.67
N ILE A 57 9.25 6.33 -4.09
CA ILE A 57 7.85 6.10 -3.69
C ILE A 57 6.96 6.12 -4.94
N GLN A 58 6.17 5.06 -5.09
CA GLN A 58 5.21 4.91 -6.17
C GLN A 58 3.79 4.85 -5.62
N GLU A 59 2.83 5.21 -6.46
CA GLU A 59 1.42 5.16 -6.16
C GLU A 59 0.69 4.32 -7.20
N SER A 60 -0.25 3.49 -6.76
CA SER A 60 -1.11 2.73 -7.66
C SER A 60 -2.53 2.75 -7.12
N GLY A 61 -3.47 3.09 -8.00
CA GLY A 61 -4.88 3.31 -7.66
C GLY A 61 -5.82 2.29 -8.29
N ILE A 62 -6.95 2.03 -7.63
CA ILE A 62 -8.04 1.25 -8.18
C ILE A 62 -9.42 1.77 -7.74
N ASP A 63 -10.27 2.06 -8.73
CA ASP A 63 -11.71 2.23 -8.54
C ASP A 63 -12.37 0.85 -8.44
N THR A 64 -13.06 0.63 -7.32
CA THR A 64 -13.75 -0.63 -7.00
C THR A 64 -15.26 -0.55 -7.21
N GLY A 65 -15.78 0.59 -7.68
CA GLY A 65 -17.21 0.84 -7.77
C GLY A 65 -17.89 1.01 -6.40
N THR A 66 -17.11 1.13 -5.34
CA THR A 66 -17.60 1.19 -3.96
C THR A 66 -18.35 2.49 -3.69
N ALA A 67 -19.33 2.41 -2.78
CA ALA A 67 -20.00 3.58 -2.22
C ALA A 67 -19.00 4.57 -1.61
N TYR A 68 -19.43 5.83 -1.46
CA TYR A 68 -18.59 6.87 -0.87
C TYR A 68 -18.04 6.45 0.50
N THR A 69 -18.83 5.73 1.29
CA THR A 69 -18.47 5.15 2.60
C THR A 69 -18.40 3.63 2.50
N PRO A 70 -17.20 3.03 2.39
CA PRO A 70 -17.04 1.58 2.33
C PRO A 70 -17.41 0.89 3.66
N PRO A 71 -17.87 -0.37 3.63
CA PRO A 71 -18.07 -1.16 4.85
C PRO A 71 -16.73 -1.53 5.50
N PHE A 72 -16.76 -1.84 6.80
CA PHE A 72 -15.57 -2.20 7.58
C PHE A 72 -14.69 -3.26 6.93
N TRP A 73 -15.29 -4.36 6.46
CA TRP A 73 -14.52 -5.47 5.87
C TRP A 73 -13.71 -5.03 4.64
N MET A 74 -14.19 -4.03 3.88
CA MET A 74 -13.45 -3.55 2.71
C MET A 74 -12.26 -2.68 3.13
N LEU A 75 -12.44 -1.80 4.12
CA LEU A 75 -11.35 -1.02 4.70
C LEU A 75 -10.31 -1.93 5.36
N ALA A 76 -10.77 -2.96 6.08
CA ALA A 76 -9.90 -3.95 6.72
C ALA A 76 -9.11 -4.75 5.70
N LEU A 77 -9.71 -5.15 4.57
CA LEU A 77 -9.00 -5.81 3.47
C LEU A 77 -7.91 -4.92 2.87
N ALA A 78 -8.23 -3.66 2.60
CA ALA A 78 -7.27 -2.71 2.04
C ALA A 78 -6.07 -2.51 2.98
N ASN A 79 -6.32 -2.35 4.29
CA ASN A 79 -5.27 -2.23 5.30
C ASN A 79 -4.44 -3.52 5.46
N LEU A 80 -5.09 -4.69 5.44
CA LEU A 80 -4.39 -5.98 5.50
C LEU A 80 -3.40 -6.12 4.34
N VAL A 81 -3.84 -5.78 3.14
CA VAL A 81 -2.97 -5.79 1.95
C VAL A 81 -1.89 -4.71 2.08
N ALA A 82 -2.22 -3.49 2.47
CA ALA A 82 -1.21 -2.44 2.63
C ALA A 82 -0.08 -2.87 3.59
N GLY A 83 -0.44 -3.43 4.75
CA GLY A 83 0.53 -3.95 5.72
C GLY A 83 1.35 -5.14 5.22
N ALA A 84 0.79 -6.00 4.37
CA ALA A 84 1.51 -7.15 3.82
C ALA A 84 2.61 -6.80 2.81
N PHE A 85 2.57 -5.59 2.24
CA PHE A 85 3.47 -5.11 1.18
C PHE A 85 4.26 -3.84 1.57
N ASP A 86 4.32 -3.50 2.87
CA ASP A 86 4.97 -2.27 3.37
C ASP A 86 4.45 -0.99 2.70
N CYS A 87 3.14 -0.97 2.47
CA CYS A 87 2.42 0.15 1.88
C CYS A 87 1.55 0.87 2.92
N ARG A 88 1.16 2.10 2.57
CA ARG A 88 -0.04 2.75 3.10
C ARG A 88 -1.12 2.74 2.03
N VAL A 89 -2.38 2.75 2.46
CA VAL A 89 -3.52 2.94 1.58
C VAL A 89 -4.31 4.16 2.01
N ILE A 90 -4.72 4.98 1.05
CA ILE A 90 -5.66 6.08 1.25
C ILE A 90 -6.90 5.85 0.39
N LEU A 91 -8.05 6.32 0.88
CA LEU A 91 -9.27 6.38 0.08
C LEU A 91 -9.36 7.77 -0.56
N ALA A 92 -8.86 7.89 -1.78
CA ALA A 92 -8.86 9.16 -2.51
C ALA A 92 -10.27 9.48 -3.00
N ARG A 93 -10.79 10.63 -2.59
CA ARG A 93 -12.11 11.12 -3.00
C ARG A 93 -11.94 12.42 -3.77
N ARG A 94 -12.56 12.50 -4.94
CA ARG A 94 -12.62 13.72 -5.74
C ARG A 94 -14.06 13.98 -6.14
N PHE A 95 -14.49 15.23 -6.04
CA PHE A 95 -15.83 15.62 -6.45
C PHE A 95 -16.10 15.18 -7.90
N GLY A 96 -17.27 14.56 -8.13
CA GLY A 96 -17.66 14.02 -9.43
C GLY A 96 -16.93 12.74 -9.86
N CYS A 97 -16.10 12.14 -9.00
CA CYS A 97 -15.42 10.89 -9.26
C CYS A 97 -15.77 9.85 -8.19
N ARG A 98 -15.72 8.57 -8.55
CA ARG A 98 -15.86 7.48 -7.58
C ARG A 98 -14.62 7.45 -6.67
N PRO A 99 -14.77 7.01 -5.40
CA PRO A 99 -13.64 6.81 -4.51
C PRO A 99 -12.65 5.79 -5.09
N GLU A 100 -11.37 6.08 -4.93
CA GLU A 100 -10.28 5.21 -5.39
C GLU A 100 -9.44 4.77 -4.19
N TYR A 101 -9.19 3.46 -4.08
CA TYR A 101 -8.17 2.97 -3.15
C TYR A 101 -6.80 3.20 -3.78
N ARG A 102 -5.96 4.00 -3.12
CA ARG A 102 -4.61 4.29 -3.59
C ARG A 102 -3.59 3.73 -2.62
N PHE A 103 -2.84 2.74 -3.09
CA PHE A 103 -1.70 2.16 -2.40
C PHE A 103 -0.45 2.97 -2.71
N ILE A 104 0.35 3.20 -1.68
CA ILE A 104 1.55 4.05 -1.71
C ILE A 104 2.66 3.27 -1.01
N GLY A 105 3.78 3.06 -1.70
CA GLY A 105 4.90 2.28 -1.17
C GLY A 105 6.16 2.44 -1.99
N LEU A 106 7.26 1.87 -1.49
CA LEU A 106 8.56 1.94 -2.15
C LEU A 106 8.62 1.01 -3.38
N GLY A 107 9.16 1.51 -4.49
CA GLY A 107 9.34 0.75 -5.72
C GLY A 107 8.03 0.15 -6.24
N GLN A 108 8.03 -1.14 -6.56
CA GLN A 108 6.85 -1.82 -7.14
C GLN A 108 5.81 -2.25 -6.09
N SER A 109 6.06 -2.04 -4.79
CA SER A 109 5.15 -2.50 -3.73
C SER A 109 3.72 -1.99 -3.90
N ALA A 110 3.57 -0.72 -4.30
CA ALA A 110 2.26 -0.11 -4.52
C ALA A 110 1.44 -0.81 -5.61
N GLU A 111 2.07 -1.14 -6.76
CA GLU A 111 1.42 -1.83 -7.87
C GLU A 111 1.02 -3.25 -7.50
N ILE A 112 1.93 -3.98 -6.82
CA ILE A 112 1.67 -5.35 -6.38
C ILE A 112 0.55 -5.38 -5.33
N ALA A 113 0.55 -4.44 -4.38
CA ALA A 113 -0.51 -4.28 -3.39
C ALA A 113 -1.87 -4.00 -4.05
N THR A 114 -1.93 -3.08 -5.01
CA THR A 114 -3.17 -2.78 -5.76
C THR A 114 -3.71 -3.99 -6.52
N TYR A 115 -2.83 -4.73 -7.20
CA TYR A 115 -3.24 -5.95 -7.90
C TYR A 115 -3.74 -7.01 -6.92
N THR A 116 -3.03 -7.19 -5.82
CA THR A 116 -3.38 -8.17 -4.78
C THR A 116 -4.72 -7.84 -4.13
N PHE A 117 -4.94 -6.58 -3.76
CA PHE A 117 -6.20 -6.09 -3.23
C PHE A 117 -7.35 -6.36 -4.21
N ARG A 118 -7.17 -6.06 -5.50
CA ARG A 118 -8.17 -6.35 -6.54
C ARG A 118 -8.56 -7.83 -6.61
N VAL A 119 -7.57 -8.72 -6.52
CA VAL A 119 -7.79 -10.16 -6.58
C VAL A 119 -8.54 -10.63 -5.34
N LEU A 120 -8.07 -10.27 -4.14
CA LEU A 120 -8.71 -10.67 -2.88
C LEU A 120 -10.12 -10.09 -2.73
N LEU A 121 -10.32 -8.83 -3.13
CA LEU A 121 -11.62 -8.18 -3.08
C LEU A 121 -12.66 -8.98 -3.88
N ARG A 122 -12.32 -9.34 -5.12
CA ARG A 122 -13.20 -10.15 -5.97
C ARG A 122 -13.50 -11.52 -5.38
N GLN A 123 -12.53 -12.16 -4.73
CA GLN A 123 -12.73 -13.45 -4.08
C GLN A 123 -13.68 -13.34 -2.89
N LEU A 124 -13.48 -12.33 -2.03
CA LEU A 124 -14.33 -12.06 -0.88
C LEU A 124 -15.74 -11.68 -1.32
N GLU A 125 -15.90 -10.75 -2.25
CA GLU A 125 -17.21 -10.34 -2.77
C GLU A 125 -17.99 -11.51 -3.37
N ARG A 126 -17.32 -12.36 -4.17
CA ARG A 126 -17.95 -13.56 -4.74
C ARG A 126 -18.41 -14.53 -3.66
N SER A 127 -17.57 -14.77 -2.66
CA SER A 127 -17.86 -15.71 -1.57
C SER A 127 -18.98 -15.19 -0.68
N ARG A 128 -18.92 -13.92 -0.28
CA ARG A 128 -19.95 -13.22 0.49
C ARG A 128 -21.28 -13.21 -0.27
N LYS A 129 -21.27 -12.88 -1.57
CA LYS A 129 -22.49 -12.89 -2.39
C LYS A 129 -23.14 -14.26 -2.44
N ARG A 130 -22.35 -15.34 -2.57
CA ARG A 130 -22.86 -16.72 -2.56
C ARG A 130 -23.47 -17.07 -1.20
N PHE A 131 -22.79 -16.72 -0.10
CA PHE A 131 -23.27 -16.94 1.25
C PHE A 131 -24.60 -16.21 1.51
N VAL A 132 -24.63 -14.90 1.27
CA VAL A 132 -25.82 -14.06 1.48
C VAL A 132 -27.02 -14.53 0.66
N ALA A 133 -26.81 -14.94 -0.60
CA ALA A 133 -27.87 -15.43 -1.47
C ALA A 133 -28.50 -16.75 -0.99
N ALA A 134 -27.79 -17.52 -0.16
CA ALA A 134 -28.30 -18.77 0.41
C ALA A 134 -29.09 -18.56 1.71
N LEU A 135 -29.11 -17.35 2.27
CA LEU A 135 -29.81 -17.05 3.52
C LEU A 135 -31.30 -16.83 3.29
N ASP A 136 -32.10 -17.54 4.08
CA ASP A 136 -33.53 -17.25 4.25
C ASP A 136 -33.72 -16.23 5.38
N ALA A 137 -33.51 -14.95 5.03
CA ALA A 137 -33.61 -13.82 5.96
C ALA A 137 -34.01 -12.55 5.19
N VAL A 138 -34.49 -11.54 5.91
CA VAL A 138 -34.72 -10.20 5.37
C VAL A 138 -33.41 -9.52 4.99
N ASP A 139 -33.46 -8.51 4.13
CA ASP A 139 -32.26 -7.88 3.55
C ASP A 139 -31.32 -7.25 4.58
N GLU A 140 -31.85 -6.66 5.65
CA GLU A 140 -31.04 -6.10 6.74
C GLU A 140 -30.22 -7.17 7.45
N GLU A 141 -30.85 -8.30 7.77
CA GLU A 141 -30.19 -9.42 8.45
C GLU A 141 -29.22 -10.16 7.52
N ARG A 142 -29.56 -10.26 6.23
CA ARG A 142 -28.65 -10.75 5.19
C ARG A 142 -27.37 -9.93 5.11
N GLU A 143 -27.49 -8.59 5.16
CA GLU A 143 -26.35 -7.69 5.13
C GLU A 143 -25.50 -7.82 6.41
N ARG A 144 -26.14 -7.86 7.60
CA ARG A 144 -25.46 -8.06 8.89
C ARG A 144 -24.67 -9.36 8.91
N ARG A 145 -25.30 -10.49 8.56
CA ARG A 145 -24.65 -11.81 8.51
C ARG A 145 -23.57 -11.88 7.44
N GLY A 146 -23.79 -11.22 6.30
CA GLY A 146 -22.78 -11.06 5.25
C GLY A 146 -21.52 -10.33 5.72
N ASP A 147 -21.66 -9.32 6.59
CA ASP A 147 -20.53 -8.62 7.20
C ASP A 147 -19.79 -9.52 8.21
N VAL A 148 -20.51 -10.27 9.05
CA VAL A 148 -19.89 -11.24 9.99
C VAL A 148 -19.09 -12.31 9.24
N PHE A 149 -19.67 -12.87 8.16
CA PHE A 149 -18.98 -13.78 7.25
C PHE A 149 -17.70 -13.15 6.69
N ALA A 150 -17.77 -11.91 6.20
CA ALA A 150 -16.62 -11.23 5.60
C ALA A 150 -15.51 -10.96 6.62
N GLN A 151 -15.86 -10.59 7.85
CA GLN A 151 -14.91 -10.43 8.94
C GLN A 151 -14.19 -11.74 9.29
N ALA A 152 -14.92 -12.85 9.33
CA ALA A 152 -14.33 -14.17 9.58
C ALA A 152 -13.40 -14.62 8.45
N TRP A 153 -13.78 -14.35 7.19
CA TRP A 153 -12.94 -14.57 6.02
C TRP A 153 -11.63 -13.78 6.12
N LEU A 154 -11.71 -12.48 6.46
CA LEU A 154 -10.54 -11.62 6.63
C LEU A 154 -9.64 -12.09 7.77
N PHE A 155 -10.22 -12.49 8.90
CA PHE A 155 -9.46 -13.03 10.02
C PHE A 155 -8.66 -14.27 9.60
N ARG A 156 -9.25 -15.16 8.81
CA ARG A 156 -8.56 -16.35 8.29
C ARG A 156 -7.42 -15.96 7.34
N VAL A 157 -7.64 -15.05 6.40
CA VAL A 157 -6.58 -14.57 5.49
C VAL A 157 -5.48 -13.86 6.26
N ALA A 158 -5.81 -13.00 7.22
CA ALA A 158 -4.82 -12.32 8.05
C ALA A 158 -3.91 -13.29 8.82
N ARG A 159 -4.40 -14.48 9.19
CA ARG A 159 -3.58 -15.54 9.82
C ARG A 159 -2.67 -16.27 8.85
N THR A 160 -3.02 -16.35 7.56
CA THR A 160 -2.15 -16.96 6.54
C THR A 160 -1.07 -15.98 6.08
N VAL A 161 -1.35 -14.67 6.17
CA VAL A 161 -0.36 -13.61 6.05
C VAL A 161 0.53 -13.63 7.30
N ARG A 162 1.77 -14.12 7.18
CA ARG A 162 2.77 -13.81 8.21
C ARG A 162 2.91 -12.30 8.26
N THR A 163 2.63 -11.71 9.42
CA THR A 163 2.96 -10.31 9.68
C THR A 163 4.47 -10.19 9.67
N PHE A 164 5.02 -9.78 8.54
CA PHE A 164 6.42 -9.36 8.48
C PHE A 164 6.47 -7.95 9.07
N ALA A 165 7.38 -7.72 10.02
CA ALA A 165 7.64 -6.36 10.49
C ALA A 165 8.17 -5.56 9.30
N GLY A 166 7.38 -4.60 8.83
CA GLY A 166 7.79 -3.65 7.82
C GLY A 166 8.98 -2.82 8.30
N ASP A 167 9.74 -2.28 7.35
CA ASP A 167 10.86 -1.38 7.66
C ASP A 167 10.31 -0.03 8.18
N PRO A 168 10.59 0.36 9.44
CA PRO A 168 10.11 1.63 9.99
C PRO A 168 10.55 2.84 9.17
N GLN A 169 11.71 2.79 8.51
CA GLN A 169 12.20 3.87 7.66
C GLN A 169 11.37 4.01 6.38
N VAL A 170 10.91 2.89 5.81
CA VAL A 170 9.99 2.89 4.66
C VAL A 170 8.65 3.49 5.07
N ALA A 171 8.14 3.12 6.25
CA ALA A 171 6.89 3.67 6.77
C ALA A 171 6.96 5.20 6.97
N GLU A 172 8.06 5.71 7.51
CA GLU A 172 8.30 7.16 7.67
C GLU A 172 8.39 7.87 6.32
N THR A 173 9.13 7.31 5.37
CA THR A 173 9.27 7.88 4.01
C THR A 173 7.92 7.92 3.28
N VAL A 174 7.11 6.87 3.40
CA VAL A 174 5.74 6.84 2.84
C VAL A 174 4.85 7.88 3.52
N ALA A 175 4.94 8.05 4.84
CA ALA A 175 4.18 9.07 5.56
C ALA A 175 4.58 10.50 5.14
N GLU A 176 5.88 10.78 4.98
CA GLU A 176 6.38 12.06 4.47
C GLU A 176 5.84 12.33 3.05
N HIS A 177 5.85 11.31 2.18
CA HIS A 177 5.28 11.43 0.83
C HIS A 177 3.79 11.80 0.86
N ILE A 178 3.02 11.09 1.70
CA ILE A 178 1.58 11.35 1.85
C ILE A 178 1.34 12.79 2.30
N GLN A 179 2.05 13.24 3.35
CA GLN A 179 1.93 14.59 3.88
C GLN A 179 2.27 15.65 2.83
N ARG A 180 3.36 15.47 2.07
CA ARG A 180 3.78 16.43 1.04
C ARG A 180 2.81 16.51 -0.15
N ARG A 181 2.24 15.38 -0.56
CA ARG A 181 1.39 15.30 -1.76
C ARG A 181 -0.08 15.57 -1.48
N TYR A 182 -0.58 15.10 -0.35
CA TYR A 182 -2.00 15.16 0.00
C TYR A 182 -2.31 16.12 1.14
N GLY A 183 -1.30 16.57 1.88
CA GLY A 183 -1.49 17.34 3.10
C GLY A 183 -1.97 16.45 4.24
N GLU A 184 -2.79 17.03 5.12
CA GLU A 184 -3.45 16.27 6.19
C GLU A 184 -4.48 15.30 5.60
N VAL A 185 -4.41 14.05 6.04
CA VAL A 185 -5.35 13.00 5.66
C VAL A 185 -6.17 12.58 6.87
N ASP A 186 -7.48 12.51 6.70
CA ASP A 186 -8.37 12.05 7.76
C ASP A 186 -8.28 10.53 7.95
N GLU A 187 -8.39 10.09 9.20
CA GLU A 187 -8.54 8.68 9.51
C GLU A 187 -9.97 8.21 9.16
N MET A 188 -10.06 7.25 8.24
CA MET A 188 -11.32 6.59 7.91
C MET A 188 -11.46 5.34 8.76
N SER A 189 -12.48 5.30 9.60
CA SER A 189 -12.86 4.08 10.32
C SER A 189 -14.31 3.72 10.01
N ALA A 190 -14.58 2.43 10.05
CA ALA A 190 -15.92 1.87 10.09
C ALA A 190 -15.95 0.88 11.25
N THR A 191 -17.10 0.71 11.89
CA THR A 191 -17.23 -0.22 13.01
C THR A 191 -17.39 -1.64 12.48
N PRO A 192 -16.63 -2.62 13.02
CA PRO A 192 -16.94 -4.01 12.76
C PRO A 192 -18.32 -4.36 13.32
N ARG A 193 -18.98 -5.32 12.69
CA ARG A 193 -20.17 -5.96 13.26
C ARG A 193 -19.76 -6.84 14.43
N GLU A 194 -20.44 -6.66 15.56
CA GLU A 194 -20.33 -7.57 16.68
C GLU A 194 -20.99 -8.90 16.29
N ALA A 195 -20.23 -9.99 16.43
CA ALA A 195 -20.76 -11.32 16.20
C ALA A 195 -21.46 -11.83 17.46
N GLU A 196 -22.63 -12.42 17.27
CA GLU A 196 -23.41 -13.05 18.33
C GLU A 196 -23.17 -14.57 18.35
N ARG A 197 -23.62 -15.25 19.41
CA ARG A 197 -23.54 -16.72 19.49
C ARG A 197 -24.27 -17.40 18.33
N ALA A 198 -25.33 -16.79 17.81
CA ALA A 198 -26.09 -17.29 16.68
C ALA A 198 -25.28 -17.28 15.36
N ASP A 199 -24.22 -16.47 15.27
CA ASP A 199 -23.43 -16.31 14.05
C ASP A 199 -22.31 -17.34 13.90
N PHE A 200 -22.28 -18.37 14.75
CA PHE A 200 -21.20 -19.37 14.75
C PHE A 200 -21.01 -20.05 13.39
N GLU A 201 -22.11 -20.43 12.72
CA GLU A 201 -22.05 -21.02 11.38
C GLU A 201 -21.55 -20.02 10.33
N ASP A 202 -21.97 -18.76 10.42
CA ASP A 202 -21.54 -17.69 9.50
C ASP A 202 -20.03 -17.48 9.58
N ILE A 203 -19.48 -17.52 10.80
CA ILE A 203 -18.05 -17.44 11.07
C ILE A 203 -17.33 -18.65 10.46
N LEU A 204 -17.83 -19.86 10.68
CA LEU A 204 -17.22 -21.08 10.15
C LEU A 204 -17.22 -21.10 8.61
N GLU A 205 -18.32 -20.69 7.98
CA GLU A 205 -18.42 -20.56 6.53
C GLU A 205 -17.45 -19.50 6.00
N GLY A 206 -17.33 -18.36 6.68
CA GLY A 206 -16.38 -17.30 6.33
C GLY A 206 -14.93 -17.80 6.36
N ILE A 207 -14.55 -18.52 7.43
CA ILE A 207 -13.23 -19.14 7.56
C ILE A 207 -12.99 -20.17 6.46
N ARG A 208 -13.95 -21.08 6.23
CA ARG A 208 -13.84 -22.14 5.21
C ARG A 208 -13.74 -21.55 3.80
N ALA A 209 -14.47 -20.47 3.51
CA ALA A 209 -14.39 -19.79 2.23
C ALA A 209 -13.05 -19.06 1.98
N ALA A 210 -12.26 -18.83 3.02
CA ALA A 210 -10.90 -18.32 2.91
C ALA A 210 -9.83 -19.42 2.78
N ASP A 211 -10.21 -20.71 2.86
CA ASP A 211 -9.26 -21.80 2.70
C ASP A 211 -8.63 -21.81 1.30
N GLY A 212 -7.30 -21.92 1.25
CA GLY A 212 -6.53 -21.86 0.01
C GLY A 212 -6.20 -20.44 -0.47
N VAL A 213 -6.71 -19.39 0.19
CA VAL A 213 -6.29 -18.01 -0.08
C VAL A 213 -4.90 -17.79 0.51
N SER A 214 -3.93 -17.50 -0.37
CA SER A 214 -2.55 -17.21 0.00
C SER A 214 -2.07 -15.94 -0.69
N LEU A 215 -1.34 -15.12 0.05
CA LEU A 215 -0.68 -13.93 -0.48
C LEU A 215 0.76 -14.28 -0.87
N PHE A 216 1.06 -14.23 -2.17
CA PHE A 216 2.42 -14.34 -2.67
C PHE A 216 3.16 -13.02 -2.43
N HIS A 217 4.38 -13.13 -1.90
CA HIS A 217 5.21 -12.00 -1.52
C HIS A 217 5.99 -11.45 -2.73
N PRO A 218 6.27 -10.14 -2.82
CA PRO A 218 7.32 -9.64 -3.69
C PRO A 218 8.66 -10.16 -3.16
N VAL A 219 9.55 -10.61 -4.04
CA VAL A 219 10.92 -10.93 -3.64
C VAL A 219 11.54 -9.65 -3.08
N ARG A 220 12.03 -9.68 -1.83
CA ARG A 220 12.84 -8.57 -1.28
C ARG A 220 14.01 -8.35 -2.22
N HIS A 221 13.94 -7.32 -3.05
CA HIS A 221 15.14 -6.81 -3.68
C HIS A 221 16.01 -6.25 -2.55
N PRO A 222 17.33 -6.50 -2.53
CA PRO A 222 18.21 -5.89 -1.55
C PRO A 222 17.96 -4.38 -1.62
N HIS A 223 17.46 -3.82 -0.52
CA HIS A 223 17.18 -2.40 -0.39
C HIS A 223 18.45 -1.65 -0.80
N ALA A 224 18.30 -0.60 -1.61
CA ALA A 224 19.24 0.49 -1.55
C ALA A 224 19.23 0.96 -0.09
N ARG A 225 20.26 0.59 0.68
CA ARG A 225 20.45 1.14 2.02
C ARG A 225 20.45 2.65 1.86
N LEU A 226 19.55 3.32 2.57
CA LEU A 226 19.59 4.77 2.70
C LEU A 226 20.98 5.13 3.23
N LEU A 227 21.61 6.09 2.55
CA LEU A 227 23.00 6.49 2.78
C LEU A 227 23.27 6.65 4.29
N PRO A 228 24.34 6.05 4.83
CA PRO A 228 24.73 6.33 6.20
C PRO A 228 25.03 7.82 6.34
N GLY A 229 24.38 8.46 7.32
CA GLY A 229 24.58 9.85 7.67
C GLY A 229 26.06 10.11 7.91
N ILE A 230 26.62 11.09 7.19
CA ILE A 230 27.96 11.58 7.43
C ILE A 230 27.87 12.50 8.64
N GLU A 231 28.38 12.05 9.79
CA GLU A 231 28.56 12.92 10.96
C GLU A 231 29.43 14.14 10.56
N PRO A 232 29.07 15.36 10.98
CA PRO A 232 29.90 16.52 10.74
C PRO A 232 31.13 16.48 11.65
N ALA A 233 32.30 16.66 11.04
CA ALA A 233 33.54 17.09 11.71
C ALA A 233 33.68 18.61 11.60
#